data_AF-E6SU16-F1
#
_entry.id   AF-E6SU16-F1
#
_cell.length_a   1.000
_cell.length_b   1.000
_cell.length_c   1.000
_cell.angle_alpha   90.00
_cell.angle_beta   90.00
_cell.angle_gamma   90.00
#
_symmetry.space_group_name_H-M   'P 1'
#
loop_
_entity.id
_entity.type
_entity.pdbx_description
1 polymer ?
#
loop_
_entity_poly.entity_id
_entity_poly.type
_entity_poly.pdbx_seq_one_letter_code
_entity_poly.pdbx_strand_id
1 'polypeptide(L)'
;MEKNLRIQLQELLFSSSDKAESKRIAKLVKEGVIRKIAPKIYTSNLTDQPENIIRRNIFILLGKLYPQAVISHRSAFEFKPTPGGHIFLTYSYTKNISLPGITIHLMEGKGGMPEDTPFIEGLYLSRPERAFLENMQVSRKQGDESKTLPQQTIEEKLEIIIRTNGETAINELRDKSREVASALNMESEFEKLNTIISALLATHPAQILKSPLAAARAFGEPYDPGRYELFGILFAALQQMEFRSYPDKNITECAYRNFAFFESYFSNYIEGTEFEVKDAQRIIETNQPMEARNEDSHDVLGTFYIVSNKREMSIVPKSAEELIQILQSRHRIMLSARQSKKPGMFKMQNNRAGNTNFVDFTLVKGTLLKGFEYYQALRTPFAKALFIMFMISEIHPFNDGNGRIARVMMNAELSAANESKIIIPTVFRNDYLLSLRKLTRQNDPNVYINAMLKVQKFSSALYGEDLNAMKAFLYEMNAFADPEENILNLNKLADSL
;
A
#
# COMPACT_ATOMS: atom_id res chain seq x y z
N MET A 1 9.61 -51.05 -35.85
CA MET A 1 9.67 -49.76 -36.56
C MET A 1 8.84 -48.75 -35.78
N GLU A 2 9.48 -48.07 -34.85
CA GLU A 2 8.91 -46.96 -34.09
C GLU A 2 8.66 -45.78 -35.03
N LYS A 3 7.42 -45.33 -35.10
CA LYS A 3 7.05 -44.04 -35.71
C LYS A 3 6.37 -43.17 -34.65
N ASN A 4 7.04 -43.00 -33.52
CA ASN A 4 6.67 -42.00 -32.51
C ASN A 4 7.19 -40.62 -32.96
N LEU A 5 6.66 -40.08 -34.06
CA LEU A 5 6.61 -38.63 -34.18
C LEU A 5 5.63 -38.18 -33.09
N ARG A 6 6.15 -37.61 -32.00
CA ARG A 6 5.32 -36.86 -31.05
C ARG A 6 4.70 -35.69 -31.83
N ILE A 7 3.50 -35.90 -32.36
CA ILE A 7 2.69 -34.83 -32.90
C ILE A 7 2.41 -33.92 -31.70
N GLN A 8 3.05 -32.75 -31.68
CA GLN A 8 2.81 -31.74 -30.66
C GLN A 8 1.43 -31.14 -30.92
N LEU A 9 0.39 -31.82 -30.43
CA LEU A 9 -0.99 -31.35 -30.51
C LEU A 9 -1.16 -30.18 -29.53
N GLN A 10 -1.90 -29.15 -29.96
CA GLN A 10 -2.38 -28.13 -29.04
C GLN A 10 -3.26 -28.79 -27.96
N GLU A 11 -3.27 -28.21 -26.75
CA GLU A 11 -4.05 -28.75 -25.64
C GLU A 11 -5.56 -28.75 -25.96
N LEU A 12 -6.04 -27.72 -26.67
CA LEU A 12 -7.42 -27.63 -27.13
C LEU A 12 -7.54 -27.88 -28.63
N LEU A 13 -8.58 -28.62 -29.01
CA LEU A 13 -9.01 -28.81 -30.41
C LEU A 13 -10.51 -28.53 -30.51
N PHE A 14 -10.93 -27.96 -31.64
CA PHE A 14 -12.30 -27.54 -31.88
C PHE A 14 -12.90 -28.31 -33.06
N SER A 15 -14.20 -28.61 -33.00
CA SER A 15 -14.89 -29.20 -34.16
C SER A 15 -14.79 -28.28 -35.37
N SER A 16 -14.43 -28.83 -36.53
CA SER A 16 -14.36 -28.09 -37.80
C SER A 16 -15.49 -28.47 -38.74
N SER A 17 -15.94 -27.52 -39.57
CA SER A 17 -16.83 -27.76 -40.71
C SER A 17 -16.09 -28.35 -41.92
N ASP A 18 -14.76 -28.25 -41.96
CA ASP A 18 -13.93 -28.93 -42.94
C ASP A 18 -14.00 -30.45 -42.72
N LYS A 19 -14.41 -31.18 -43.76
CA LYS A 19 -14.56 -32.63 -43.74
C LYS A 19 -13.23 -33.34 -43.46
N ALA A 20 -12.10 -32.81 -43.94
CA ALA A 20 -10.80 -33.42 -43.71
C ALA A 20 -10.41 -33.32 -42.23
N GLU A 21 -10.53 -32.13 -41.66
CA GLU A 21 -10.20 -31.86 -40.26
C GLU A 21 -11.17 -32.56 -39.29
N SER A 22 -12.47 -32.59 -39.62
CA SER A 22 -13.47 -33.33 -38.83
C SER A 22 -13.16 -34.83 -38.79
N LYS A 23 -12.78 -35.43 -39.92
CA LYS A 23 -12.32 -36.84 -39.97
C LYS A 23 -11.04 -37.04 -39.16
N ARG A 24 -10.11 -36.09 -39.19
CA ARG A 24 -8.86 -36.14 -38.40
C ARG A 24 -9.17 -36.16 -36.91
N ILE A 25 -10.02 -35.25 -36.43
CA ILE A 25 -10.45 -35.20 -35.02
C ILE A 25 -11.15 -36.49 -34.61
N ALA A 26 -12.09 -36.99 -35.44
CA ALA A 26 -12.80 -38.24 -35.14
C ALA A 26 -11.84 -39.45 -35.04
N LYS A 27 -10.82 -39.51 -35.90
CA LYS A 27 -9.76 -40.53 -35.83
C LYS A 27 -8.97 -40.42 -34.53
N LEU A 28 -8.52 -39.22 -34.15
CA LEU A 28 -7.77 -39.00 -32.92
C LEU A 28 -8.56 -39.37 -31.66
N VAL A 29 -9.88 -39.12 -31.64
CA VAL A 29 -10.77 -39.55 -30.55
C VAL A 29 -10.84 -41.08 -30.50
N LYS A 30 -11.02 -41.75 -31.65
CA LYS A 30 -11.11 -43.22 -31.73
C LYS A 30 -9.80 -43.89 -31.29
N GLU A 31 -8.66 -43.26 -31.58
CA GLU A 31 -7.33 -43.71 -31.18
C GLU A 31 -6.99 -43.40 -29.71
N GLY A 32 -7.88 -42.70 -28.98
CA GLY A 32 -7.67 -42.34 -27.58
C GLY A 32 -6.61 -41.26 -27.36
N VAL A 33 -6.14 -40.60 -28.42
CA VAL A 33 -5.11 -39.55 -28.36
C VAL A 33 -5.69 -38.23 -27.83
N ILE A 34 -6.98 -37.99 -28.10
CA ILE A 34 -7.73 -36.85 -27.57
C ILE A 34 -9.06 -37.32 -27.00
N ARG A 35 -9.64 -36.54 -26.09
CA ARG A 35 -10.99 -36.79 -25.53
C ARG A 35 -11.87 -35.56 -25.64
N LYS A 36 -13.19 -35.77 -25.66
CA LYS A 36 -14.17 -34.68 -25.66
C LYS A 36 -14.38 -34.17 -24.23
N ILE A 37 -14.39 -32.85 -24.04
CA ILE A 37 -14.61 -32.21 -22.74
C ILE A 37 -15.87 -31.33 -22.70
N ALA A 38 -16.33 -30.84 -23.86
CA ALA A 38 -17.58 -30.10 -23.98
C ALA A 38 -18.12 -30.18 -25.41
N PRO A 39 -19.35 -29.71 -25.71
CA PRO A 39 -19.84 -29.61 -27.08
C PRO A 39 -18.87 -28.82 -27.96
N LYS A 40 -18.41 -29.43 -29.06
CA LYS A 40 -17.42 -28.86 -30.00
C LYS A 40 -15.98 -28.70 -29.47
N ILE A 41 -15.68 -29.16 -28.25
CA ILE A 41 -14.37 -28.96 -27.60
C ILE A 41 -13.77 -30.31 -27.22
N TYR A 42 -12.53 -30.51 -27.67
CA TYR A 42 -11.72 -31.70 -27.41
C TYR A 42 -10.38 -31.27 -26.82
N THR A 43 -9.71 -32.19 -26.16
CA THR A 43 -8.38 -31.96 -25.58
C THR A 43 -7.47 -33.15 -25.78
N SER A 44 -6.19 -32.86 -26.01
CA SER A 44 -5.10 -33.86 -25.97
C SER A 44 -4.65 -34.18 -24.54
N ASN A 45 -5.10 -33.42 -23.54
CA ASN A 45 -4.82 -33.67 -22.12
C ASN A 45 -5.82 -34.70 -21.55
N LEU A 46 -5.34 -35.92 -21.35
CA LEU A 46 -6.15 -37.05 -20.88
C LEU A 46 -6.23 -37.17 -19.36
N THR A 47 -5.42 -36.41 -18.61
CA THR A 47 -5.25 -36.57 -17.16
C THR A 47 -6.05 -35.54 -16.36
N ASP A 48 -5.99 -34.26 -16.75
CA ASP A 48 -6.50 -33.17 -15.91
C ASP A 48 -8.03 -33.13 -15.93
N GLN A 49 -8.66 -32.57 -14.90
CA GLN A 49 -10.12 -32.43 -14.93
C GLN A 49 -10.56 -31.40 -15.99
N PRO A 50 -11.67 -31.64 -16.73
CA PRO A 50 -12.18 -30.73 -17.75
C PRO A 50 -12.32 -29.28 -17.30
N GLU A 51 -12.76 -29.07 -16.06
CA GLU A 51 -12.95 -27.76 -15.45
C GLU A 51 -11.65 -26.96 -15.40
N ASN A 52 -10.54 -27.62 -15.04
CA ASN A 52 -9.22 -27.00 -14.94
C ASN A 52 -8.67 -26.65 -16.33
N ILE A 53 -8.85 -27.55 -17.30
CA ILE A 53 -8.44 -27.33 -18.69
C ILE A 53 -9.19 -26.13 -19.28
N ILE A 54 -10.51 -26.04 -19.06
CA ILE A 54 -11.35 -24.95 -19.55
C ILE A 54 -10.98 -23.63 -18.88
N ARG A 55 -10.79 -23.61 -17.55
CA ARG A 55 -10.44 -22.39 -16.81
C ARG A 55 -9.11 -21.79 -17.28
N ARG A 56 -8.06 -22.59 -17.46
CA ARG A 56 -6.74 -22.07 -17.87
C ARG A 56 -6.69 -21.63 -19.34
N ASN A 57 -7.61 -22.12 -20.18
CA ASN A 57 -7.68 -21.81 -21.61
C ASN A 57 -8.90 -20.95 -22.00
N ILE A 58 -9.57 -20.31 -21.04
CA ILE A 58 -10.90 -19.72 -21.25
C ILE A 58 -10.94 -18.69 -22.39
N PHE A 59 -9.93 -17.83 -22.52
CA PHE A 59 -9.93 -16.79 -23.56
C PHE A 59 -9.70 -17.34 -24.98
N ILE A 60 -8.82 -18.33 -25.13
CA ILE A 60 -8.64 -19.03 -26.41
C ILE A 60 -9.96 -19.70 -26.82
N LEU A 61 -10.61 -20.36 -25.87
CA LEU A 61 -11.89 -21.03 -26.07
C LEU A 61 -12.96 -20.04 -26.51
N LEU A 62 -13.08 -18.91 -25.81
CA LEU A 62 -14.05 -17.87 -26.12
C LEU A 62 -13.83 -17.28 -27.51
N GLY A 63 -12.59 -16.97 -27.91
CA GLY A 63 -12.30 -16.42 -29.24
C GLY A 63 -12.61 -17.37 -30.38
N LYS A 64 -12.26 -18.64 -30.22
CA LYS A 64 -12.57 -19.67 -31.22
C LYS A 64 -14.07 -19.94 -31.35
N LEU A 65 -14.81 -19.98 -30.23
CA LEU A 65 -16.24 -20.30 -30.25
C LEU A 65 -17.13 -19.11 -30.60
N TYR A 66 -16.72 -17.90 -30.21
CA TYR A 66 -17.48 -16.66 -30.37
C TYR A 66 -16.56 -15.59 -30.97
N PRO A 67 -16.12 -15.77 -32.23
CA PRO A 67 -15.28 -14.77 -32.88
C PRO A 67 -16.03 -13.44 -32.94
N GLN A 68 -15.32 -12.34 -32.72
CA GLN A 68 -15.85 -10.97 -32.59
C GLN A 68 -16.61 -10.67 -31.29
N ALA A 69 -16.66 -11.59 -30.32
CA ALA A 69 -17.20 -11.30 -29.00
C ALA A 69 -16.31 -10.34 -28.23
N VAL A 70 -16.95 -9.50 -27.41
CA VAL A 70 -16.28 -8.51 -26.57
C VAL A 70 -16.31 -8.98 -25.12
N ILE A 71 -15.16 -9.11 -24.48
CA ILE A 71 -15.07 -9.28 -23.03
C ILE A 71 -15.55 -7.97 -22.39
N SER A 72 -16.72 -8.01 -21.77
CA SER A 72 -17.52 -6.83 -21.44
C SER A 72 -17.99 -6.80 -19.99
N HIS A 73 -18.67 -5.72 -19.59
CA HIS A 73 -19.22 -5.53 -18.25
C HIS A 73 -18.18 -5.80 -17.14
N ARG A 74 -18.49 -6.58 -16.09
CA ARG A 74 -17.51 -6.88 -15.03
C ARG A 74 -16.28 -7.64 -15.53
N SER A 75 -16.45 -8.49 -16.54
CA SER A 75 -15.35 -9.32 -17.05
C SER A 75 -14.27 -8.48 -17.75
N ALA A 76 -14.63 -7.30 -18.27
CA ALA A 76 -13.67 -6.31 -18.79
C ALA A 76 -12.76 -5.69 -17.72
N PHE A 77 -13.14 -5.77 -16.45
CA PHE A 77 -12.32 -5.30 -15.33
C PHE A 77 -11.64 -6.43 -14.56
N GLU A 78 -12.26 -7.60 -14.49
CA GLU A 78 -11.76 -8.73 -13.70
C GLU A 78 -10.78 -9.61 -14.49
N PHE A 79 -10.90 -9.65 -15.82
CA PHE A 79 -10.07 -10.48 -16.72
C PHE A 79 -9.99 -11.95 -16.31
N LYS A 80 -11.04 -12.44 -15.66
CA LYS A 80 -11.20 -13.83 -15.27
C LYS A 80 -12.67 -14.12 -14.98
N PRO A 81 -13.08 -15.39 -14.99
CA PRO A 81 -14.38 -15.77 -14.46
C PRO A 81 -14.50 -15.41 -12.97
N THR A 82 -15.72 -15.14 -12.52
CA THR A 82 -16.03 -14.94 -11.10
C THR A 82 -15.69 -16.20 -10.28
N PRO A 83 -15.60 -16.13 -8.94
CA PRO A 83 -15.41 -17.32 -8.11
C PRO A 83 -16.43 -18.44 -8.41
N GLY A 84 -17.70 -18.08 -8.60
CA GLY A 84 -18.77 -18.97 -9.08
C GLY A 84 -18.66 -19.46 -10.53
N GLY A 85 -17.66 -19.01 -11.28
CA GLY A 85 -17.36 -19.47 -12.64
C GLY A 85 -18.13 -18.74 -13.74
N HIS A 86 -18.59 -17.51 -13.53
CA HIS A 86 -19.34 -16.76 -14.53
C HIS A 86 -18.41 -15.84 -15.34
N ILE A 87 -18.61 -15.76 -16.65
CA ILE A 87 -17.91 -14.81 -17.52
C ILE A 87 -18.90 -14.15 -18.49
N PHE A 88 -18.79 -12.84 -18.67
CA PHE A 88 -19.76 -12.02 -19.40
C PHE A 88 -19.11 -11.46 -20.66
N LEU A 89 -19.80 -11.63 -21.79
CA LEU A 89 -19.38 -11.10 -23.08
C LEU A 89 -20.56 -10.46 -23.81
N THR A 90 -20.25 -9.41 -24.58
CA THR A 90 -21.19 -8.83 -25.55
C THR A 90 -21.00 -9.55 -26.89
N TYR A 91 -22.11 -9.98 -27.49
CA TYR A 91 -22.14 -10.75 -28.72
C TYR A 91 -23.37 -10.44 -29.57
N SER A 92 -23.49 -11.07 -30.74
CA SER A 92 -24.62 -10.85 -31.67
C SER A 92 -25.96 -11.41 -31.20
N TYR A 93 -25.99 -12.15 -30.09
CA TYR A 93 -27.22 -12.70 -29.52
C TYR A 93 -27.06 -12.95 -28.01
N THR A 94 -28.19 -13.06 -27.32
CA THR A 94 -28.23 -13.40 -25.89
C THR A 94 -28.30 -14.91 -25.69
N LYS A 95 -27.36 -15.50 -24.95
CA LYS A 95 -27.37 -16.93 -24.61
C LYS A 95 -26.47 -17.25 -23.40
N ASN A 96 -26.96 -18.13 -22.52
CA ASN A 96 -26.12 -18.73 -21.49
C ASN A 96 -25.61 -20.10 -21.95
N ILE A 97 -24.32 -20.35 -21.77
CA ILE A 97 -23.65 -21.56 -22.22
C ILE A 97 -22.88 -22.14 -21.05
N SER A 98 -23.29 -23.34 -20.63
CA SER A 98 -22.63 -24.07 -19.55
C SER A 98 -21.52 -24.93 -20.13
N LEU A 99 -20.32 -24.75 -19.58
CA LEU A 99 -19.16 -25.59 -19.77
C LEU A 99 -18.75 -26.16 -18.39
N PRO A 100 -18.00 -27.27 -18.35
CA PRO A 100 -17.43 -27.75 -17.08
C PRO A 100 -16.75 -26.63 -16.30
N GLY A 101 -17.32 -26.29 -15.13
CA GLY A 101 -16.78 -25.31 -14.19
C GLY A 101 -16.92 -23.84 -14.59
N ILE A 102 -17.55 -23.51 -15.74
CA ILE A 102 -17.74 -22.15 -16.25
C ILE A 102 -19.12 -21.95 -16.90
N THR A 103 -19.77 -20.84 -16.59
CA THR A 103 -20.96 -20.35 -17.33
C THR A 103 -20.60 -19.11 -18.12
N ILE A 104 -20.76 -19.19 -19.44
CA ILE A 104 -20.57 -18.08 -20.36
C ILE A 104 -21.91 -17.39 -20.57
N HIS A 105 -21.95 -16.09 -20.28
CA HIS A 105 -23.09 -15.21 -20.50
C HIS A 105 -22.83 -14.36 -21.73
N LEU A 106 -23.41 -14.74 -22.86
CA LEU A 106 -23.45 -13.92 -24.06
C LEU A 106 -24.64 -12.98 -23.97
N MET A 107 -24.38 -11.69 -24.14
CA MET A 107 -25.37 -10.64 -24.12
C MET A 107 -25.45 -9.99 -25.49
N GLU A 108 -26.66 -9.87 -26.03
CA GLU A 108 -26.86 -9.19 -27.30
C GLU A 108 -26.43 -7.72 -27.23
N GLY A 109 -25.62 -7.30 -28.20
CA GLY A 109 -25.16 -5.93 -28.34
C GLY A 109 -24.19 -5.78 -29.50
N LYS A 110 -23.67 -4.57 -29.70
CA LYS A 110 -22.67 -4.33 -30.74
C LYS A 110 -21.37 -5.07 -30.39
N GLY A 111 -20.77 -5.72 -31.40
CA GLY A 111 -19.47 -6.38 -31.29
C GLY A 111 -18.33 -5.39 -31.01
N GLY A 112 -17.08 -5.83 -31.21
CA GLY A 112 -15.91 -4.95 -31.04
C GLY A 112 -16.02 -3.72 -31.94
N MET A 113 -15.85 -2.53 -31.37
CA MET A 113 -15.70 -1.31 -32.14
C MET A 113 -14.27 -1.23 -32.74
N PRO A 114 -14.04 -0.43 -33.79
CA PRO A 114 -12.68 -0.17 -34.30
C PRO A 114 -11.71 0.32 -33.21
N GLU A 115 -12.24 0.98 -32.19
CA GLU A 115 -11.51 1.55 -31.05
C GLU A 115 -11.40 0.59 -29.85
N ASP A 116 -12.10 -0.56 -29.86
CA ASP A 116 -11.90 -1.61 -28.86
C ASP A 116 -10.61 -2.38 -29.16
N THR A 117 -9.96 -2.91 -28.12
CA THR A 117 -8.65 -3.57 -28.29
C THR A 117 -8.84 -4.99 -28.85
N PRO A 118 -8.26 -5.32 -30.03
CA PRO A 118 -8.23 -6.70 -30.52
C PRO A 118 -7.48 -7.58 -29.53
N PHE A 119 -8.05 -8.74 -29.24
CA PHE A 119 -7.53 -9.70 -28.28
C PHE A 119 -7.44 -11.11 -28.90
N ILE A 120 -7.00 -12.08 -28.11
CA ILE A 120 -6.66 -13.43 -28.56
C ILE A 120 -7.79 -14.08 -29.37
N GLU A 121 -7.43 -14.74 -30.47
CA GLU A 121 -8.33 -15.57 -31.28
C GLU A 121 -9.61 -14.84 -31.76
N GLY A 122 -9.50 -13.53 -32.03
CA GLY A 122 -10.60 -12.73 -32.57
C GLY A 122 -11.60 -12.25 -31.53
N LEU A 123 -11.27 -12.35 -30.23
CA LEU A 123 -11.97 -11.59 -29.19
C LEU A 123 -11.59 -10.12 -29.25
N TYR A 124 -12.44 -9.30 -28.65
CA TYR A 124 -12.16 -7.91 -28.33
C TYR A 124 -12.25 -7.71 -26.82
N LEU A 125 -11.53 -6.72 -26.33
CA LEU A 125 -11.67 -6.24 -24.96
C LEU A 125 -12.40 -4.89 -24.97
N SER A 126 -13.45 -4.76 -24.15
CA SER A 126 -14.08 -3.46 -23.92
C SER A 126 -13.03 -2.49 -23.38
N ARG A 127 -12.84 -1.36 -24.06
CA ARG A 127 -12.05 -0.24 -23.53
C ARG A 127 -12.68 0.34 -22.26
N PRO A 128 -11.94 1.12 -21.45
CA PRO A 128 -12.43 1.65 -20.18
C PRO A 128 -13.78 2.36 -20.29
N GLU A 129 -13.95 3.23 -21.29
CA GLU A 129 -15.18 4.00 -21.51
C GLU A 129 -16.41 3.09 -21.66
N ARG A 130 -16.30 2.10 -22.55
CA ARG A 130 -17.34 1.09 -22.78
C ARG A 130 -17.56 0.23 -21.54
N ALA A 131 -16.49 -0.22 -20.89
CA ALA A 131 -16.56 -1.08 -19.71
C ALA A 131 -17.30 -0.39 -18.55
N PHE A 132 -17.05 0.90 -18.29
CA PHE A 132 -17.78 1.65 -17.27
C PHE A 132 -19.26 1.78 -17.60
N LEU A 133 -19.61 2.11 -18.85
CA LEU A 133 -21.01 2.19 -19.30
C LEU A 133 -21.74 0.84 -19.16
N GLU A 134 -21.11 -0.26 -19.59
CA GLU A 134 -21.66 -1.62 -19.45
C GLU A 134 -21.91 -1.98 -17.97
N ASN A 135 -21.10 -1.47 -17.04
CA ASN A 135 -21.31 -1.66 -15.61
C ASN A 135 -22.40 -0.75 -15.00
N MET A 136 -22.90 0.26 -15.72
CA MET A 136 -24.05 1.07 -15.28
C MET A 136 -25.41 0.48 -15.68
N GLN A 137 -25.41 -0.59 -16.47
CA GLN A 137 -26.63 -1.30 -16.84
C GLN A 137 -27.31 -1.96 -15.62
N VAL A 138 -28.63 -2.12 -15.70
CA VAL A 138 -29.38 -2.83 -14.66
C VAL A 138 -29.04 -4.32 -14.70
N SER A 139 -28.64 -4.87 -13.55
CA SER A 139 -28.47 -6.31 -13.33
C SER A 139 -29.55 -6.81 -12.37
N ARG A 140 -30.26 -7.88 -12.75
CA ARG A 140 -31.27 -8.55 -11.90
C ARG A 140 -30.66 -9.60 -10.97
N LYS A 141 -29.43 -10.02 -11.26
CA LYS A 141 -28.67 -11.00 -10.50
C LYS A 141 -27.75 -10.30 -9.50
N GLN A 142 -27.38 -10.99 -8.43
CA GLN A 142 -26.51 -10.48 -7.39
C GLN A 142 -25.24 -11.33 -7.28
N GLY A 143 -24.21 -10.79 -6.63
CA GLY A 143 -22.94 -11.48 -6.40
C GLY A 143 -22.27 -11.90 -7.71
N ASP A 144 -21.79 -13.14 -7.75
CA ASP A 144 -21.02 -13.70 -8.87
C ASP A 144 -21.82 -13.87 -10.16
N GLU A 145 -23.16 -13.94 -10.08
CA GLU A 145 -24.03 -14.03 -11.25
C GLU A 145 -24.39 -12.66 -11.83
N SER A 146 -24.07 -11.56 -11.13
CA SER A 146 -24.31 -10.22 -11.65
C SER A 146 -23.34 -9.93 -12.81
N LYS A 147 -23.88 -9.40 -13.91
CA LYS A 147 -23.07 -8.93 -15.04
C LYS A 147 -22.27 -7.66 -14.70
N THR A 148 -22.77 -6.84 -13.79
CA THR A 148 -22.15 -5.58 -13.37
C THR A 148 -21.47 -5.72 -12.02
N LEU A 149 -20.41 -4.95 -11.82
CA LEU A 149 -19.76 -4.78 -10.53
C LEU A 149 -20.64 -3.98 -9.56
N PRO A 150 -20.47 -4.17 -8.24
CA PRO A 150 -21.06 -3.28 -7.26
C PRO A 150 -20.63 -1.83 -7.51
N GLN A 151 -21.56 -0.88 -7.28
CA GLN A 151 -21.29 0.55 -7.48
C GLN A 151 -20.05 1.03 -6.70
N GLN A 152 -19.86 0.54 -5.47
CA GLN A 152 -18.67 0.81 -4.66
C GLN A 152 -17.37 0.48 -5.43
N THR A 153 -17.31 -0.68 -6.08
CA THR A 153 -16.12 -1.10 -6.85
C THR A 153 -15.90 -0.23 -8.09
N ILE A 154 -16.98 0.27 -8.71
CA ILE A 154 -16.87 1.21 -9.83
C ILE A 154 -16.33 2.56 -9.35
N GLU A 155 -16.86 3.07 -8.24
CA GLU A 155 -16.38 4.32 -7.63
C GLU A 155 -14.90 4.24 -7.26
N GLU A 156 -14.46 3.13 -6.66
CA GLU A 156 -13.04 2.89 -6.34
C GLU A 156 -12.15 2.85 -7.59
N LYS A 157 -12.63 2.26 -8.68
CA LYS A 157 -11.91 2.27 -9.96
C LYS A 157 -11.78 3.67 -10.56
N LEU A 158 -12.85 4.48 -10.50
CA LEU A 158 -12.82 5.88 -10.95
C LEU A 158 -11.91 6.73 -10.04
N GLU A 159 -11.94 6.48 -8.73
CA GLU A 159 -11.06 7.14 -7.76
C GLU A 159 -9.58 6.87 -8.06
N ILE A 160 -9.23 5.62 -8.39
CA ILE A 160 -7.86 5.25 -8.79
C ILE A 160 -7.40 6.07 -10.00
N ILE A 161 -8.27 6.31 -10.99
CA ILE A 161 -7.94 7.13 -12.16
C ILE A 161 -7.65 8.57 -11.73
N ILE A 162 -8.49 9.16 -10.87
CA ILE A 162 -8.27 10.53 -10.36
C ILE A 162 -6.96 10.60 -9.58
N ARG A 163 -6.70 9.62 -8.71
CA ARG A 163 -5.51 9.58 -7.86
C ARG A 163 -4.22 9.37 -8.67
N THR A 164 -4.28 8.59 -9.75
CA THR A 164 -3.10 8.22 -10.54
C THR A 164 -2.83 9.21 -11.67
N ASN A 165 -3.87 9.74 -12.31
CA ASN A 165 -3.79 10.52 -13.54
C ASN A 165 -4.43 11.92 -13.43
N GLY A 166 -4.99 12.28 -12.28
CA GLY A 166 -5.57 13.58 -12.01
C GLY A 166 -6.97 13.78 -12.59
N GLU A 167 -7.53 14.96 -12.33
CA GLU A 167 -8.89 15.31 -12.77
C GLU A 167 -9.01 15.44 -14.30
N THR A 168 -7.94 15.80 -15.00
CA THR A 168 -7.96 15.86 -16.48
C THR A 168 -8.30 14.51 -17.08
N ALA A 169 -7.68 13.43 -16.58
CA ALA A 169 -7.90 12.08 -17.11
C ALA A 169 -9.32 11.57 -16.85
N ILE A 170 -9.92 11.85 -15.69
CA ILE A 170 -11.31 11.44 -15.42
C ILE A 170 -12.31 12.24 -16.28
N ASN A 171 -12.02 13.51 -16.57
CA ASN A 171 -12.83 14.32 -17.48
C ASN A 171 -12.72 13.81 -18.93
N GLU A 172 -11.52 13.44 -19.40
CA GLU A 172 -11.35 12.81 -20.71
C GLU A 172 -12.10 11.48 -20.81
N LEU A 173 -12.04 10.64 -19.77
CA LEU A 173 -12.82 9.41 -19.71
C LEU A 173 -14.32 9.70 -19.80
N ARG A 174 -14.81 10.70 -19.06
CA ARG A 174 -16.21 11.12 -19.09
C ARG A 174 -16.62 11.55 -20.50
N ASP A 175 -15.83 12.40 -21.15
CA ASP A 175 -16.20 12.96 -22.44
C ASP A 175 -16.19 11.88 -23.55
N LYS A 176 -15.18 10.99 -23.56
CA LYS A 176 -15.17 9.84 -24.48
C LYS A 176 -16.29 8.84 -24.18
N SER A 177 -16.63 8.63 -22.91
CA SER A 177 -17.77 7.78 -22.53
C SER A 177 -19.08 8.35 -23.07
N ARG A 178 -19.23 9.66 -23.20
CA ARG A 178 -20.41 10.28 -23.83
C ARG A 178 -20.52 9.90 -25.32
N GLU A 179 -19.42 9.94 -26.05
CA GLU A 179 -19.37 9.55 -27.47
C GLU A 179 -19.70 8.06 -27.65
N VAL A 180 -19.09 7.21 -26.83
CA VAL A 180 -19.35 5.76 -26.83
C VAL A 180 -20.80 5.45 -26.48
N ALA A 181 -21.38 6.18 -25.53
CA ALA A 181 -22.77 5.99 -25.14
C ALA A 181 -23.73 6.25 -26.31
N SER A 182 -23.55 7.34 -27.05
CA SER A 182 -24.31 7.63 -28.27
C SER A 182 -24.14 6.54 -29.34
N ALA A 183 -22.92 6.01 -29.50
CA ALA A 183 -22.65 4.94 -30.46
C ALA A 183 -23.28 3.59 -30.06
N LEU A 184 -23.50 3.35 -28.76
CA LEU A 184 -24.06 2.10 -28.21
C LEU A 184 -25.54 2.18 -27.83
N ASN A 185 -26.17 3.35 -27.90
CA ASN A 185 -27.48 3.64 -27.32
C ASN A 185 -27.51 3.37 -25.79
N MET A 186 -26.53 3.93 -25.09
CA MET A 186 -26.32 3.78 -23.64
C MET A 186 -26.34 5.13 -22.91
N GLU A 187 -27.16 6.06 -23.38
CA GLU A 187 -27.26 7.42 -22.84
C GLU A 187 -27.72 7.41 -21.38
N SER A 188 -28.64 6.50 -21.01
CA SER A 188 -29.13 6.37 -19.64
C SER A 188 -28.04 5.89 -18.67
N GLU A 189 -27.18 5.00 -19.14
CA GLU A 189 -26.01 4.48 -18.43
C GLU A 189 -24.93 5.56 -18.28
N PHE A 190 -24.74 6.37 -19.32
CA PHE A 190 -23.85 7.51 -19.27
C PHE A 190 -24.28 8.53 -18.21
N GLU A 191 -25.57 8.86 -18.11
CA GLU A 191 -26.02 9.81 -17.07
C GLU A 191 -25.72 9.29 -15.65
N LYS A 192 -25.85 7.98 -15.40
CA LYS A 192 -25.46 7.39 -14.12
C LYS A 192 -23.96 7.53 -13.86
N LEU A 193 -23.14 7.19 -14.85
CA LEU A 193 -21.68 7.33 -14.78
C LEU A 193 -21.27 8.79 -14.54
N ASN A 194 -21.85 9.71 -15.29
CA ASN A 194 -21.64 11.15 -15.19
C ASN A 194 -21.98 11.68 -13.80
N THR A 195 -23.09 11.23 -13.21
CA THR A 195 -23.48 11.60 -11.85
C THR A 195 -22.42 11.15 -10.83
N ILE A 196 -21.92 9.91 -10.94
CA ILE A 196 -20.85 9.39 -10.07
C ILE A 196 -19.56 10.19 -10.22
N ILE A 197 -19.11 10.43 -11.45
CA ILE A 197 -17.91 11.24 -11.73
C ILE A 197 -18.07 12.66 -11.18
N SER A 198 -19.24 13.27 -11.35
CA SER A 198 -19.52 14.61 -10.84
C SER A 198 -19.47 14.68 -9.32
N ALA A 199 -19.99 13.66 -8.63
CA ALA A 199 -19.89 13.57 -7.17
C ALA A 199 -18.45 13.35 -6.70
N LEU A 200 -17.66 12.51 -7.39
CA LEU A 200 -16.23 12.34 -7.12
C LEU A 200 -15.42 13.63 -7.28
N LEU A 201 -15.82 14.50 -8.20
CA LEU A 201 -15.24 15.83 -8.43
C LEU A 201 -15.87 16.92 -7.54
N ALA A 202 -16.66 16.55 -6.52
CA ALA A 202 -17.35 17.46 -5.61
C ALA A 202 -18.25 18.52 -6.30
N THR A 203 -18.74 18.22 -7.51
CA THR A 203 -19.69 19.07 -8.26
C THR A 203 -21.14 18.61 -8.12
N HIS A 204 -21.38 17.47 -7.46
CA HIS A 204 -22.69 16.90 -7.15
C HIS A 204 -22.71 16.36 -5.70
N PRO A 205 -23.90 16.11 -5.11
CA PRO A 205 -24.00 15.62 -3.74
C PRO A 205 -23.25 14.30 -3.51
N ALA A 206 -22.36 14.27 -2.51
CA ALA A 206 -21.54 13.10 -2.18
C ALA A 206 -22.35 11.89 -1.66
N GLN A 207 -23.58 12.09 -1.20
CA GLN A 207 -24.44 11.05 -0.59
C GLN A 207 -24.82 9.93 -1.57
N ILE A 208 -24.63 10.14 -2.87
CA ILE A 208 -24.87 9.11 -3.88
C ILE A 208 -23.77 8.05 -3.91
N LEU A 209 -22.58 8.39 -3.39
CA LEU A 209 -21.39 7.53 -3.38
C LEU A 209 -21.53 6.48 -2.28
N LYS A 210 -21.15 5.25 -2.60
CA LYS A 210 -21.23 4.09 -1.69
C LYS A 210 -19.88 3.65 -1.16
N SER A 211 -18.79 3.97 -1.86
CA SER A 211 -17.43 3.71 -1.41
C SER A 211 -17.02 4.74 -0.36
N PRO A 212 -16.50 4.31 0.81
CA PRO A 212 -15.90 5.22 1.78
C PRO A 212 -14.73 6.04 1.18
N LEU A 213 -13.98 5.47 0.24
CA LEU A 213 -12.87 6.15 -0.43
C LEU A 213 -13.37 7.28 -1.34
N ALA A 214 -14.39 6.98 -2.15
CA ALA A 214 -15.03 7.97 -3.02
C ALA A 214 -15.70 9.09 -2.22
N ALA A 215 -16.41 8.74 -1.15
CA ALA A 215 -17.03 9.71 -0.25
C ALA A 215 -15.98 10.62 0.39
N ALA A 216 -14.89 10.07 0.92
CA ALA A 216 -13.82 10.86 1.53
C ALA A 216 -13.23 11.87 0.54
N ARG A 217 -13.04 11.49 -0.73
CA ARG A 217 -12.63 12.42 -1.78
C ARG A 217 -13.64 13.54 -2.01
N ALA A 218 -14.92 13.20 -2.15
CA ALA A 218 -15.99 14.18 -2.38
C ALA A 218 -16.15 15.17 -1.22
N PHE A 219 -15.85 14.75 0.01
CA PHE A 219 -15.81 15.62 1.20
C PHE A 219 -14.51 16.41 1.37
N GLY A 220 -13.54 16.28 0.45
CA GLY A 220 -12.29 17.03 0.49
C GLY A 220 -11.20 16.43 1.39
N GLU A 221 -11.36 15.18 1.83
CA GLU A 221 -10.40 14.47 2.68
C GLU A 221 -9.97 13.13 2.07
N PRO A 222 -9.48 13.09 0.80
CA PRO A 222 -9.00 11.86 0.20
C PRO A 222 -7.79 11.32 0.98
N TYR A 223 -7.68 10.00 1.04
CA TYR A 223 -6.61 9.30 1.76
C TYR A 223 -6.03 8.17 0.91
N ASP A 224 -4.84 7.69 1.29
CA ASP A 224 -4.21 6.54 0.64
C ASP A 224 -4.77 5.23 1.20
N PRO A 225 -5.57 4.47 0.41
CA PRO A 225 -6.18 3.23 0.90
C PRO A 225 -5.15 2.13 1.17
N GLY A 226 -4.04 2.10 0.42
CA GLY A 226 -2.99 1.11 0.60
C GLY A 226 -2.23 1.32 1.92
N ARG A 227 -1.99 2.58 2.30
CA ARG A 227 -1.43 2.90 3.62
C ARG A 227 -2.41 2.64 4.74
N TYR A 228 -3.69 2.94 4.54
CA TYR A 228 -4.72 2.62 5.52
C TYR A 228 -4.79 1.12 5.82
N GLU A 229 -4.77 0.25 4.79
CA GLU A 229 -4.73 -1.20 4.97
C GLU A 229 -3.47 -1.65 5.71
N LEU A 230 -2.29 -1.13 5.32
CA LEU A 230 -1.02 -1.44 5.97
C LEU A 230 -1.00 -1.06 7.46
N PHE A 231 -1.62 0.07 7.82
CA PHE A 231 -1.80 0.46 9.21
C PHE A 231 -2.72 -0.49 9.96
N GLY A 232 -3.79 -0.96 9.34
CA GLY A 232 -4.66 -2.00 9.90
C GLY A 232 -3.92 -3.29 10.23
N ILE A 233 -2.98 -3.71 9.38
CA ILE A 233 -2.13 -4.89 9.61
C ILE A 233 -1.23 -4.70 10.84
N LEU A 234 -0.55 -3.56 10.95
CA LEU A 234 0.28 -3.27 12.13
C LEU A 234 -0.58 -3.16 13.40
N PHE A 235 -1.71 -2.47 13.33
CA PHE A 235 -2.67 -2.34 14.44
C PHE A 235 -3.12 -3.71 14.96
N ALA A 236 -3.53 -4.61 14.05
CA ALA A 236 -3.99 -5.94 14.42
C ALA A 236 -2.89 -6.75 15.13
N ALA A 237 -1.65 -6.69 14.63
CA ALA A 237 -0.52 -7.37 15.26
C ALA A 237 -0.20 -6.80 16.65
N LEU A 238 -0.20 -5.47 16.80
CA LEU A 238 0.06 -4.81 18.08
C LEU A 238 -1.02 -5.09 19.14
N GLN A 239 -2.28 -5.27 18.74
CA GLN A 239 -3.37 -5.62 19.67
C GLN A 239 -3.32 -7.07 20.18
N GLN A 240 -2.65 -7.97 19.44
CA GLN A 240 -2.55 -9.39 19.77
C GLN A 240 -1.34 -9.73 20.64
N MET A 241 -0.45 -8.77 20.89
CA MET A 241 0.78 -8.96 21.65
C MET A 241 0.73 -8.27 23.00
N GLU A 242 1.37 -8.89 23.99
CA GLU A 242 1.64 -8.27 25.28
C GLU A 242 3.06 -7.73 25.28
N PHE A 243 3.23 -6.53 25.85
CA PHE A 243 4.50 -5.83 25.88
C PHE A 243 4.95 -5.60 27.32
N ARG A 244 6.20 -5.93 27.61
CA ARG A 244 6.82 -5.62 28.90
C ARG A 244 7.00 -4.11 29.02
N SER A 245 6.58 -3.55 30.15
CA SER A 245 6.84 -2.15 30.48
C SER A 245 8.27 -1.98 31.01
N TYR A 246 8.94 -0.92 30.56
CA TYR A 246 10.25 -0.50 31.06
C TYR A 246 10.12 0.93 31.60
N PRO A 247 9.97 1.12 32.92
CA PRO A 247 9.91 2.46 33.52
C PRO A 247 11.17 3.27 33.21
N ASP A 248 11.01 4.57 32.97
CA ASP A 248 12.16 5.46 32.73
C ASP A 248 12.97 5.64 34.02
N LYS A 249 14.26 5.29 33.94
CA LYS A 249 15.22 5.46 35.04
C LYS A 249 15.89 6.83 35.02
N ASN A 250 15.77 7.59 33.94
CA ASN A 250 16.33 8.93 33.79
C ASN A 250 15.39 9.98 34.42
N ILE A 251 15.20 9.87 35.73
CA ILE A 251 14.22 10.67 36.48
C ILE A 251 14.68 12.12 36.65
N THR A 252 15.98 12.33 36.85
CA THR A 252 16.56 13.66 37.06
C THR A 252 16.70 14.41 35.73
N GLU A 253 16.69 15.74 35.79
CA GLU A 253 16.85 16.58 34.60
C GLU A 253 18.17 16.30 33.88
N CYS A 254 19.26 16.12 34.63
CA CYS A 254 20.57 15.78 34.11
C CYS A 254 20.54 14.45 33.34
N ALA A 255 20.03 13.39 33.95
CA ALA A 255 19.95 12.07 33.32
C ALA A 255 19.05 12.08 32.06
N TYR A 256 17.89 12.75 32.14
CA TYR A 256 16.98 12.88 31.00
C TYR A 256 17.62 13.63 29.82
N ARG A 257 18.35 14.72 30.12
CA ARG A 257 19.09 15.51 29.15
C ARG A 257 20.27 14.73 28.55
N ASN A 258 20.99 13.94 29.34
CA ASN A 258 22.06 13.07 28.85
C ASN A 258 21.52 11.98 27.91
N PHE A 259 20.37 11.38 28.22
CA PHE A 259 19.72 10.45 27.31
C PHE A 259 19.31 11.15 26.00
N ALA A 260 18.70 12.34 26.11
CA ALA A 260 18.28 13.16 24.98
C ALA A 260 19.43 13.55 24.05
N PHE A 261 20.64 13.72 24.58
CA PHE A 261 21.86 13.93 23.78
C PHE A 261 22.09 12.76 22.82
N PHE A 262 22.15 11.53 23.34
CA PHE A 262 22.36 10.34 22.51
C PHE A 262 21.18 10.06 21.57
N GLU A 263 19.96 10.30 22.03
CA GLU A 263 18.75 10.20 21.20
C GLU A 263 18.84 11.11 19.98
N SER A 264 19.21 12.39 20.18
CA SER A 264 19.41 13.33 19.08
C SER A 264 20.54 12.90 18.16
N TYR A 265 21.68 12.50 18.72
CA TYR A 265 22.86 12.05 17.97
C TYR A 265 22.51 10.90 17.02
N PHE A 266 21.99 9.80 17.56
CA PHE A 266 21.68 8.61 16.76
C PHE A 266 20.54 8.85 15.77
N SER A 267 19.53 9.63 16.17
CA SER A 267 18.42 9.98 15.27
C SER A 267 18.91 10.75 14.04
N ASN A 268 19.88 11.65 14.17
CA ASN A 268 20.45 12.35 13.01
C ASN A 268 21.42 11.46 12.22
N TYR A 269 22.19 10.61 12.89
CA TYR A 269 23.10 9.66 12.22
C TYR A 269 22.35 8.74 11.24
N ILE A 270 21.19 8.21 11.62
CA ILE A 270 20.37 7.31 10.76
C ILE A 270 20.04 7.96 9.41
N GLU A 271 19.84 9.28 9.41
CA GLU A 271 19.49 10.07 8.22
C GLU A 271 20.72 10.48 7.38
N GLY A 272 21.93 10.07 7.77
CA GLY A 272 23.18 10.32 7.03
C GLY A 272 24.05 11.44 7.61
N THR A 273 23.71 11.98 8.78
CA THR A 273 24.52 12.99 9.45
C THR A 273 25.65 12.34 10.25
N GLU A 274 26.83 12.20 9.66
CA GLU A 274 27.97 11.51 10.29
C GLU A 274 28.84 12.43 11.14
N PHE A 275 28.55 12.62 12.43
CA PHE A 275 29.44 13.36 13.35
C PHE A 275 30.23 12.44 14.27
N GLU A 276 31.44 12.88 14.67
CA GLU A 276 32.03 12.35 15.89
C GLU A 276 31.15 12.73 17.09
N VAL A 277 31.00 11.81 18.04
CA VAL A 277 30.22 12.04 19.27
C VAL A 277 30.71 13.28 20.03
N LYS A 278 32.03 13.54 19.99
CA LYS A 278 32.64 14.72 20.62
C LYS A 278 32.22 16.03 19.97
N ASP A 279 32.08 16.05 18.64
CA ASP A 279 31.62 17.23 17.91
C ASP A 279 30.15 17.52 18.21
N ALA A 280 29.31 16.48 18.21
CA ALA A 280 27.91 16.61 18.60
C ALA A 280 27.75 17.11 20.04
N GLN A 281 28.59 16.62 20.96
CA GLN A 281 28.63 17.08 22.34
C GLN A 281 28.99 18.57 22.41
N ARG A 282 30.04 18.99 21.70
CA ARG A 282 30.45 20.40 21.64
C ARG A 282 29.34 21.30 21.11
N ILE A 283 28.64 20.89 20.04
CA ILE A 283 27.52 21.65 19.45
C ILE A 283 26.44 21.90 20.51
N ILE A 284 26.07 20.87 21.28
CA ILE A 284 25.02 20.96 22.31
C ILE A 284 25.49 21.75 23.54
N GLU A 285 26.76 21.65 23.93
CA GLU A 285 27.33 22.39 25.05
C GLU A 285 27.47 23.89 24.77
N THR A 286 27.97 24.25 23.59
CA THR A 286 28.17 25.66 23.20
C THR A 286 26.89 26.30 22.67
N ASN A 287 25.90 25.49 22.31
CA ASN A 287 24.72 25.90 21.59
C ASN A 287 25.05 26.62 20.26
N GLN A 288 26.21 26.30 19.68
CA GLN A 288 26.73 26.90 18.45
C GLN A 288 26.90 25.82 17.38
N PRO A 289 26.29 25.98 16.20
CA PRO A 289 26.49 25.09 15.08
C PRO A 289 27.93 25.20 14.54
N MET A 290 28.46 24.11 13.99
CA MET A 290 29.76 24.16 13.29
C MET A 290 29.57 24.81 11.93
N GLU A 291 30.34 25.86 11.60
CA GLU A 291 30.20 26.57 10.30
C GLU A 291 30.33 25.63 9.09
N ALA A 292 31.33 24.74 9.11
CA ALA A 292 31.58 23.79 8.02
C ALA A 292 30.46 22.77 7.81
N ARG A 293 29.58 22.56 8.81
CA ARG A 293 28.46 21.60 8.79
C ARG A 293 27.22 22.22 9.42
N ASN A 294 26.90 23.43 8.99
CA ASN A 294 25.92 24.30 9.64
C ASN A 294 24.53 23.66 9.70
N GLU A 295 24.01 23.18 8.57
CA GLU A 295 22.67 22.56 8.51
C GLU A 295 22.58 21.28 9.36
N ASP A 296 23.57 20.39 9.25
CA ASP A 296 23.63 19.15 10.03
C ASP A 296 23.75 19.42 11.55
N SER A 297 24.51 20.45 11.93
CA SER A 297 24.65 20.85 13.34
C SER A 297 23.32 21.38 13.90
N HIS A 298 22.60 22.16 13.09
CA HIS A 298 21.28 22.67 13.46
C HIS A 298 20.24 21.56 13.58
N ASP A 299 20.32 20.52 12.76
CA ASP A 299 19.40 19.39 12.85
C ASP A 299 19.56 18.60 14.16
N VAL A 300 20.81 18.42 14.60
CA VAL A 300 21.14 17.83 15.92
C VAL A 300 20.62 18.72 17.05
N LEU A 301 20.83 20.04 16.98
CA LEU A 301 20.30 20.98 17.98
C LEU A 301 18.77 21.00 18.01
N GLY A 302 18.13 21.11 16.85
CA GLY A 302 16.68 21.17 16.72
C GLY A 302 16.00 19.92 17.28
N THR A 303 16.56 18.75 17.01
CA THR A 303 16.10 17.48 17.58
C THR A 303 16.31 17.47 19.10
N PHE A 304 17.51 17.84 19.57
CA PHE A 304 17.86 17.87 20.98
C PHE A 304 16.95 18.80 21.79
N TYR A 305 16.61 19.99 21.29
CA TYR A 305 15.72 20.93 21.96
C TYR A 305 14.33 20.35 22.25
N ILE A 306 13.83 19.50 21.36
CA ILE A 306 12.53 18.85 21.55
C ILE A 306 12.69 17.72 22.57
N VAL A 307 13.62 16.78 22.33
CA VAL A 307 13.68 15.52 23.09
C VAL A 307 14.30 15.65 24.48
N SER A 308 14.99 16.75 24.77
CA SER A 308 15.47 17.11 26.12
C SER A 308 14.41 17.80 26.98
N ASN A 309 13.33 18.31 26.37
CA ASN A 309 12.27 19.01 27.09
C ASN A 309 11.16 18.02 27.50
N LYS A 310 11.19 17.59 28.76
CA LYS A 310 10.21 16.62 29.31
C LYS A 310 8.77 17.11 29.21
N ARG A 311 8.52 18.43 29.34
CA ARG A 311 7.17 19.01 29.20
C ARG A 311 6.68 18.89 27.77
N GLU A 312 7.53 19.23 26.79
CA GLU A 312 7.23 19.08 25.37
C GLU A 312 6.99 17.62 25.00
N MET A 313 7.85 16.72 25.45
CA MET A 313 7.75 15.27 25.18
C MET A 313 6.55 14.61 25.87
N SER A 314 5.92 15.26 26.86
CA SER A 314 4.69 14.77 27.49
C SER A 314 3.42 15.13 26.69
N ILE A 315 3.55 15.90 25.61
CA ILE A 315 2.42 16.27 24.74
C ILE A 315 2.23 15.16 23.69
N VAL A 316 1.08 14.49 23.76
CA VAL A 316 0.65 13.44 22.84
C VAL A 316 -0.71 13.79 22.24
N PRO A 317 -1.00 13.41 20.99
CA PRO A 317 -2.23 13.82 20.31
C PRO A 317 -3.47 13.12 20.86
N LYS A 318 -4.53 13.89 21.13
CA LYS A 318 -5.85 13.39 21.55
C LYS A 318 -6.87 13.41 20.42
N SER A 319 -6.61 14.16 19.35
CA SER A 319 -7.35 14.12 18.09
C SER A 319 -6.38 14.12 16.90
N ALA A 320 -6.93 13.84 15.71
CA ALA A 320 -6.14 13.84 14.48
C ALA A 320 -5.68 15.25 14.08
N GLU A 321 -6.46 16.28 14.40
CA GLU A 321 -6.08 17.69 14.23
C GLU A 321 -4.94 18.06 15.17
N GLU A 322 -5.00 17.63 16.44
CA GLU A 322 -3.90 17.81 17.38
C GLU A 322 -2.63 17.11 16.90
N LEU A 323 -2.73 15.89 16.35
CA LEU A 323 -1.59 15.20 15.72
C LEU A 323 -0.92 16.08 14.65
N ILE A 324 -1.70 16.65 13.74
CA ILE A 324 -1.18 17.52 12.68
C ILE A 324 -0.49 18.76 13.26
N GLN A 325 -1.11 19.41 14.25
CA GLN A 325 -0.56 20.61 14.90
C GLN A 325 0.77 20.31 15.61
N ILE A 326 0.82 19.22 16.38
CA ILE A 326 2.04 18.77 17.07
C ILE A 326 3.14 18.46 16.06
N LEU A 327 2.82 17.70 15.00
CA LEU A 327 3.78 17.36 13.94
C LEU A 327 4.36 18.62 13.30
N GLN A 328 3.52 19.56 12.87
CA GLN A 328 3.96 20.79 12.21
C GLN A 328 4.78 21.68 13.15
N SER A 329 4.39 21.78 14.43
CA SER A 329 5.10 22.56 15.44
C SER A 329 6.50 22.00 15.71
N ARG A 330 6.58 20.70 16.05
CA ARG A 330 7.85 20.02 16.33
C ARG A 330 8.76 20.00 15.09
N HIS A 331 8.20 19.74 13.91
CA HIS A 331 8.97 19.80 12.67
C HIS A 331 9.52 21.19 12.37
N ARG A 332 8.76 22.27 12.69
CA ARG A 332 9.25 23.64 12.51
C ARG A 332 10.48 23.93 13.37
N ILE A 333 10.48 23.46 14.63
CA ILE A 333 11.62 23.58 15.54
C ILE A 333 12.80 22.76 15.01
N MET A 334 12.55 21.49 14.71
CA MET A 334 13.55 20.50 14.28
C MET A 334 14.32 20.95 13.04
N LEU A 335 13.63 21.52 12.05
CA LEU A 335 14.24 21.94 10.77
C LEU A 335 14.35 23.47 10.61
N SER A 336 14.34 24.22 11.71
CA SER A 336 14.33 25.70 11.69
C SER A 336 15.44 26.35 10.87
N ALA A 337 16.61 25.70 10.73
CA ALA A 337 17.71 26.19 9.90
C ALA A 337 17.56 25.87 8.40
N ARG A 338 16.77 24.85 8.03
CA ARG A 338 16.60 24.41 6.64
C ARG A 338 15.39 25.05 5.98
N GLN A 339 15.42 26.39 5.80
CA GLN A 339 14.30 27.16 5.24
C GLN A 339 13.85 26.66 3.86
N SER A 340 14.79 26.19 3.03
CA SER A 340 14.52 25.60 1.72
C SER A 340 13.62 24.34 1.78
N LYS A 341 13.57 23.66 2.92
CA LYS A 341 12.74 22.46 3.16
C LYS A 341 11.32 22.78 3.65
N LYS A 342 11.01 24.07 3.88
CA LYS A 342 9.72 24.60 4.36
C LYS A 342 9.31 24.00 5.73
N PRO A 343 10.02 24.35 6.82
CA PRO A 343 9.79 23.75 8.13
C PRO A 343 8.35 23.89 8.63
N GLY A 344 7.72 22.78 8.99
CA GLY A 344 6.37 22.72 9.52
C GLY A 344 5.28 22.72 8.44
N MET A 345 5.65 22.70 7.15
CA MET A 345 4.70 22.60 6.04
C MET A 345 4.74 21.22 5.41
N PHE A 346 3.57 20.64 5.15
CA PHE A 346 3.50 19.40 4.38
C PHE A 346 4.06 19.57 2.97
N LYS A 347 4.54 18.45 2.42
CA LYS A 347 5.06 18.38 1.06
C LYS A 347 3.98 18.81 0.06
N MET A 348 4.41 19.47 -1.01
CA MET A 348 3.56 19.90 -2.12
C MET A 348 3.90 19.16 -3.41
N GLN A 349 4.79 18.17 -3.32
CA GLN A 349 5.26 17.32 -4.39
C GLN A 349 5.52 15.92 -3.81
N ASN A 350 5.42 14.91 -4.66
CA ASN A 350 5.65 13.53 -4.24
C ASN A 350 7.15 13.29 -3.94
N ASN A 351 7.40 12.52 -2.88
CA ASN A 351 8.73 12.13 -2.45
C ASN A 351 8.87 10.60 -2.44
N ARG A 352 10.11 10.14 -2.58
CA ARG A 352 10.48 8.73 -2.62
C ARG A 352 11.82 8.51 -1.91
N ALA A 353 12.02 7.31 -1.39
CA ALA A 353 13.30 6.84 -0.87
C ALA A 353 13.66 5.51 -1.53
N GLY A 354 14.74 5.50 -2.32
CA GLY A 354 15.07 4.38 -3.20
C GLY A 354 13.90 4.03 -4.12
N ASN A 355 13.44 2.77 -4.09
CA ASN A 355 12.31 2.29 -4.89
C ASN A 355 10.95 2.42 -4.19
N THR A 356 10.88 3.04 -3.01
CA THR A 356 9.63 3.20 -2.26
C THR A 356 9.07 4.60 -2.50
N ASN A 357 7.86 4.68 -3.10
CA ASN A 357 7.07 5.90 -3.15
C ASN A 357 6.25 6.03 -1.85
N PHE A 358 6.24 7.22 -1.27
CA PHE A 358 5.40 7.53 -0.12
C PHE A 358 4.04 8.08 -0.55
N VAL A 359 3.17 8.36 0.42
CA VAL A 359 1.80 8.86 0.18
C VAL A 359 1.82 10.09 -0.74
N ASP A 360 0.92 10.15 -1.70
CA ASP A 360 0.80 11.33 -2.58
C ASP A 360 0.53 12.60 -1.76
N PHE A 361 1.13 13.73 -2.14
CA PHE A 361 1.04 14.98 -1.37
C PHE A 361 -0.40 15.44 -1.14
N THR A 362 -1.32 15.16 -2.07
CA THR A 362 -2.75 15.49 -1.96
C THR A 362 -3.50 14.61 -0.95
N LEU A 363 -2.92 13.47 -0.55
CA LEU A 363 -3.53 12.48 0.33
C LEU A 363 -2.96 12.52 1.75
N VAL A 364 -1.89 13.29 2.01
CA VAL A 364 -1.17 13.31 3.29
C VAL A 364 -2.11 13.60 4.46
N LYS A 365 -2.94 14.65 4.36
CA LYS A 365 -3.84 15.05 5.44
C LYS A 365 -4.88 13.96 5.72
N GLY A 366 -5.61 13.50 4.70
CA GLY A 366 -6.63 12.46 4.89
C GLY A 366 -6.04 11.14 5.40
N THR A 367 -4.83 10.80 4.98
CA THR A 367 -4.15 9.58 5.45
C THR A 367 -3.73 9.68 6.91
N LEU A 368 -3.29 10.86 7.40
CA LEU A 368 -3.04 11.08 8.83
C LEU A 368 -4.33 10.98 9.64
N LEU A 369 -5.43 11.58 9.17
CA LEU A 369 -6.74 11.52 9.83
C LEU A 369 -7.21 10.06 9.96
N LYS A 370 -7.14 9.30 8.88
CA LYS A 370 -7.55 7.88 8.87
C LYS A 370 -6.62 6.99 9.67
N GLY A 371 -5.31 7.19 9.61
CA GLY A 371 -4.36 6.45 10.44
C GLY A 371 -4.57 6.71 11.93
N PHE A 372 -5.01 7.92 12.31
CA PHE A 372 -5.31 8.26 13.70
C PHE A 372 -6.42 7.40 14.31
N GLU A 373 -7.39 6.94 13.51
CA GLU A 373 -8.48 6.06 13.97
C GLU A 373 -7.97 4.74 14.57
N TYR A 374 -6.88 4.18 14.02
CA TYR A 374 -6.21 3.01 14.58
C TYR A 374 -5.36 3.37 15.80
N TYR A 375 -4.59 4.47 15.71
CA TYR A 375 -3.72 4.93 16.79
C TYR A 375 -4.50 5.15 18.10
N GLN A 376 -5.65 5.81 18.05
CA GLN A 376 -6.46 6.10 19.25
C GLN A 376 -6.99 4.84 19.95
N ALA A 377 -7.12 3.73 19.22
CA ALA A 377 -7.65 2.47 19.74
C ALA A 377 -6.58 1.59 20.41
N LEU A 378 -5.29 1.94 20.27
CA LEU A 378 -4.19 1.26 20.94
C LEU A 378 -4.14 1.65 22.42
N ARG A 379 -3.82 0.68 23.29
CA ARG A 379 -3.88 0.86 24.75
C ARG A 379 -2.52 1.06 25.40
N THR A 380 -1.51 0.31 24.98
CA THR A 380 -0.19 0.35 25.63
C THR A 380 0.68 1.47 25.04
N PRO A 381 1.51 2.14 25.87
CA PRO A 381 2.42 3.19 25.40
C PRO A 381 3.35 2.69 24.30
N PHE A 382 3.91 1.49 24.45
CA PHE A 382 4.78 0.89 23.44
C PHE A 382 4.07 0.66 22.10
N ALA A 383 2.83 0.14 22.09
CA ALA A 383 2.09 -0.04 20.84
C ALA A 383 1.81 1.29 20.15
N LYS A 384 1.40 2.32 20.91
CA LYS A 384 1.20 3.68 20.39
C LYS A 384 2.49 4.25 19.80
N ALA A 385 3.61 4.08 20.50
CA ALA A 385 4.93 4.55 20.08
C ALA A 385 5.34 3.93 18.73
N LEU A 386 5.23 2.61 18.59
CA LEU A 386 5.55 1.90 17.33
C LEU A 386 4.60 2.32 16.20
N PHE A 387 3.30 2.38 16.49
CA PHE A 387 2.30 2.71 15.47
C PHE A 387 2.48 4.13 14.93
N ILE A 388 2.58 5.13 15.81
CA ILE A 388 2.69 6.53 15.37
C ILE A 388 3.98 6.76 14.58
N MET A 389 5.06 6.13 15.01
CA MET A 389 6.36 6.15 14.36
C MET A 389 6.31 5.57 12.96
N PHE A 390 5.71 4.37 12.81
CA PHE A 390 5.55 3.73 11.52
C PHE A 390 4.63 4.54 10.59
N MET A 391 3.48 4.99 11.11
CA MET A 391 2.50 5.78 10.36
C MET A 391 3.13 7.04 9.76
N ILE A 392 3.86 7.84 10.56
CA ILE A 392 4.50 9.06 10.08
C ILE A 392 5.59 8.74 9.06
N SER A 393 6.37 7.67 9.28
CA SER A 393 7.45 7.25 8.38
C SER A 393 6.92 6.87 7.00
N GLU A 394 5.79 6.16 6.94
CA GLU A 394 5.16 5.71 5.68
C GLU A 394 4.37 6.81 4.96
N ILE A 395 3.72 7.72 5.70
CA ILE A 395 3.06 8.89 5.10
C ILE A 395 4.11 9.85 4.53
N HIS A 396 5.20 10.02 5.26
CA HIS A 396 6.31 10.88 4.89
C HIS A 396 5.81 12.31 4.56
N PRO A 397 5.15 12.98 5.52
CA PRO A 397 4.35 14.18 5.26
C PRO A 397 5.15 15.43 4.86
N PHE A 398 6.45 15.48 5.15
CA PHE A 398 7.31 16.65 4.93
C PHE A 398 8.35 16.41 3.83
N ASN A 399 9.01 17.47 3.36
CA ASN A 399 10.07 17.36 2.34
C ASN A 399 11.36 16.71 2.86
N ASP A 400 11.60 16.77 4.17
CA ASP A 400 12.75 16.21 4.87
C ASP A 400 12.36 16.00 6.36
N GLY A 401 13.19 15.33 7.14
CA GLY A 401 13.02 15.21 8.59
C GLY A 401 11.98 14.17 9.05
N ASN A 402 11.32 13.47 8.12
CA ASN A 402 10.24 12.53 8.42
C ASN A 402 10.66 11.40 9.38
N GLY A 403 11.83 10.80 9.15
CA GLY A 403 12.35 9.74 10.04
C GLY A 403 12.65 10.27 11.46
N ARG A 404 13.23 11.47 11.54
CA ARG A 404 13.55 12.14 12.82
C ARG A 404 12.29 12.48 13.60
N ILE A 405 11.32 13.15 12.97
CA ILE A 405 10.07 13.50 13.64
C ILE A 405 9.26 12.26 14.02
N ALA A 406 9.28 11.20 13.21
CA ALA A 406 8.64 9.93 13.57
C ALA A 406 9.22 9.32 14.86
N ARG A 407 10.55 9.34 15.03
CA ARG A 407 11.21 8.88 16.27
C ARG A 407 10.95 9.82 17.46
N VAL A 408 10.85 11.13 17.24
CA VAL A 408 10.43 12.07 18.28
C VAL A 408 9.00 11.76 18.75
N MET A 409 8.07 11.51 17.82
CA MET A 409 6.69 11.16 18.16
C MET A 409 6.60 9.80 18.88
N MET A 410 7.41 8.81 18.47
CA MET A 410 7.58 7.55 19.18
C MET A 410 7.94 7.77 20.66
N ASN A 411 8.98 8.58 20.90
CA ASN A 411 9.50 8.80 22.24
C ASN A 411 8.62 9.73 23.07
N ALA A 412 7.77 10.55 22.44
CA ALA A 412 6.77 11.32 23.15
C ALA A 412 5.71 10.42 23.81
N GLU A 413 5.25 9.36 23.13
CA GLU A 413 4.33 8.38 23.73
C GLU A 413 4.94 7.70 24.97
N LEU A 414 6.20 7.30 24.88
CA LEU A 414 6.92 6.65 25.99
C LEU A 414 7.18 7.64 27.13
N SER A 415 7.63 8.85 26.82
CA SER A 415 7.91 9.88 27.82
C SER A 415 6.63 10.32 28.55
N ALA A 416 5.50 10.46 27.86
CA ALA A 416 4.21 10.79 28.46
C ALA A 416 3.71 9.71 29.42
N ALA A 417 4.09 8.45 29.19
CA ALA A 417 3.78 7.32 30.06
C ALA A 417 4.84 7.04 31.15
N ASN A 418 5.91 7.85 31.23
CA ASN A 418 7.08 7.60 32.08
C ASN A 418 7.76 6.23 31.79
N GLU A 419 7.70 5.79 30.54
CA GLU A 419 8.46 4.64 30.05
C GLU A 419 9.79 5.09 29.43
N SER A 420 10.78 4.22 29.47
CA SER A 420 12.08 4.44 28.86
C SER A 420 11.91 4.69 27.36
N LYS A 421 12.45 5.82 26.90
CA LYS A 421 12.54 6.19 25.48
C LYS A 421 13.37 5.16 24.70
N ILE A 422 13.16 5.09 23.40
CA ILE A 422 13.88 4.19 22.50
C ILE A 422 14.90 4.98 21.68
N ILE A 423 16.12 4.48 21.64
CA ILE A 423 17.19 4.90 20.73
C ILE A 423 17.47 3.76 19.76
N ILE A 424 17.57 4.10 18.48
CA ILE A 424 18.04 3.19 17.44
C ILE A 424 19.53 3.51 17.22
N PRO A 425 20.47 2.70 17.73
CA PRO A 425 21.89 2.99 17.60
C PRO A 425 22.39 2.77 16.16
N THR A 426 23.55 3.34 15.84
CA THR A 426 24.19 3.25 14.51
C THR A 426 24.29 1.81 14.01
N VAL A 427 24.76 0.90 14.85
CA VAL A 427 24.91 -0.53 14.53
C VAL A 427 23.59 -1.23 14.21
N PHE A 428 22.45 -0.67 14.63
CA PHE A 428 21.13 -1.24 14.41
C PHE A 428 20.38 -0.57 13.24
N ARG A 429 21.02 0.37 12.54
CA ARG A 429 20.39 1.11 11.43
C ARG A 429 19.84 0.19 10.34
N ASN A 430 20.60 -0.83 9.94
CA ASN A 430 20.21 -1.75 8.87
C ASN A 430 19.03 -2.62 9.29
N ASP A 431 19.08 -3.22 10.48
CA ASP A 431 17.96 -3.99 11.04
C ASP A 431 16.68 -3.17 11.13
N TYR A 432 16.80 -1.95 11.63
CA TYR A 432 15.70 -0.99 11.71
C TYR A 432 15.08 -0.69 10.34
N LEU A 433 15.88 -0.26 9.35
CA LEU A 433 15.37 0.07 8.02
C LEU A 433 14.82 -1.14 7.26
N LEU A 434 15.45 -2.31 7.39
CA LEU A 434 14.97 -3.55 6.77
C LEU A 434 13.66 -4.02 7.39
N SER A 435 13.49 -3.86 8.71
CA SER A 435 12.24 -4.22 9.40
C SER A 435 11.06 -3.36 8.93
N LEU A 436 11.26 -2.05 8.77
CA LEU A 436 10.26 -1.15 8.18
C LEU A 436 9.91 -1.57 6.74
N ARG A 437 10.93 -1.78 5.89
CA ARG A 437 10.74 -2.20 4.50
C ARG A 437 10.00 -3.53 4.39
N LYS A 438 10.23 -4.45 5.32
CA LYS A 438 9.56 -5.76 5.33
C LYS A 438 8.08 -5.62 5.64
N LEU A 439 7.71 -4.77 6.60
CA LEU A 439 6.30 -4.42 6.80
C LEU A 439 5.72 -3.74 5.55
N THR A 440 6.37 -2.72 5.00
CA THR A 440 5.89 -1.98 3.81
C THR A 440 5.69 -2.86 2.57
N ARG A 441 6.59 -3.81 2.30
CA ARG A 441 6.63 -4.55 1.02
C ARG A 441 6.03 -5.95 1.10
N GLN A 442 6.00 -6.54 2.29
CA GLN A 442 5.59 -7.93 2.49
C GLN A 442 4.45 -8.05 3.49
N ASN A 443 3.92 -6.93 4.01
CA ASN A 443 2.83 -6.92 4.99
C ASN A 443 3.14 -7.74 6.26
N ASP A 444 4.42 -7.84 6.63
CA ASP A 444 4.87 -8.60 7.81
C ASP A 444 5.27 -7.65 8.95
N PRO A 445 4.38 -7.42 9.95
CA PRO A 445 4.65 -6.50 11.06
C PRO A 445 5.57 -7.09 12.13
N ASN A 446 5.74 -8.41 12.17
CA ASN A 446 6.44 -9.07 13.27
C ASN A 446 7.93 -8.72 13.31
N VAL A 447 8.55 -8.56 12.14
CA VAL A 447 9.98 -8.21 12.07
C VAL A 447 10.22 -6.79 12.61
N TYR A 448 9.32 -5.85 12.30
CA TYR A 448 9.37 -4.50 12.86
C TYR A 448 9.17 -4.52 14.38
N ILE A 449 8.12 -5.18 14.88
CA ILE A 449 7.83 -5.23 16.32
C ILE A 449 9.00 -5.87 17.09
N ASN A 450 9.53 -7.00 16.61
CA ASN A 450 10.66 -7.69 17.25
C ASN A 450 11.95 -6.87 17.23
N ALA A 451 12.22 -6.14 16.14
CA ALA A 451 13.36 -5.24 16.07
C ALA A 451 13.23 -4.12 17.11
N MET A 452 12.05 -3.52 17.22
CA MET A 452 11.77 -2.44 18.18
C MET A 452 11.82 -2.90 19.65
N LEU A 453 11.38 -4.13 19.95
CA LEU A 453 11.52 -4.72 21.29
C LEU A 453 12.98 -4.87 21.72
N LYS A 454 13.87 -5.28 20.79
CA LYS A 454 15.31 -5.39 21.07
C LYS A 454 15.94 -4.04 21.42
N VAL A 455 15.64 -3.00 20.65
CA VAL A 455 16.19 -1.66 20.92
C VAL A 455 15.55 -0.99 22.13
N GLN A 456 14.30 -1.30 22.47
CA GLN A 456 13.69 -0.86 23.73
C GLN A 456 14.42 -1.48 24.94
N LYS A 457 14.69 -2.79 24.90
CA LYS A 457 15.45 -3.46 25.97
C LYS A 457 16.82 -2.80 26.15
N PHE A 458 17.56 -2.58 25.06
CA PHE A 458 18.84 -1.86 25.08
C PHE A 458 18.71 -0.45 25.66
N SER A 459 17.73 0.32 25.21
CA SER A 459 17.54 1.72 25.64
C SER A 459 17.18 1.81 27.13
N SER A 460 16.44 0.84 27.67
CA SER A 460 16.08 0.76 29.09
C SER A 460 17.27 0.57 30.05
N ALA A 461 18.43 0.17 29.51
CA ALA A 461 19.67 0.02 30.24
C ALA A 461 20.57 1.28 30.17
N LEU A 462 20.23 2.25 29.32
CA LEU A 462 20.97 3.51 29.18
C LEU A 462 20.40 4.56 30.14
N TYR A 463 21.04 4.74 31.29
CA TYR A 463 20.62 5.75 32.27
C TYR A 463 21.79 6.25 33.11
N GLY A 464 21.65 7.46 33.67
CA GLY A 464 22.59 8.03 34.63
C GLY A 464 22.91 9.50 34.42
N GLU A 465 23.52 10.12 35.43
CA GLU A 465 23.93 11.53 35.38
C GLU A 465 25.35 11.73 34.84
N ASP A 466 26.16 10.67 34.80
CA ASP A 466 27.49 10.69 34.19
C ASP A 466 27.40 10.35 32.69
N LEU A 467 27.53 11.38 31.86
CA LEU A 467 27.54 11.26 30.40
C LEU A 467 28.67 10.35 29.88
N ASN A 468 29.84 10.35 30.54
CA ASN A 468 30.97 9.51 30.14
C ASN A 468 30.69 8.04 30.45
N ALA A 469 30.04 7.75 31.58
CA ALA A 469 29.60 6.39 31.90
C ALA A 469 28.56 5.87 30.90
N MET A 470 27.57 6.70 30.53
CA MET A 470 26.60 6.37 29.47
C MET A 470 27.28 6.14 28.12
N LYS A 471 28.25 6.98 27.76
CA LYS A 471 29.04 6.82 26.54
C LYS A 471 29.86 5.53 26.55
N ALA A 472 30.49 5.19 27.67
CA ALA A 472 31.25 3.94 27.82
C ALA A 472 30.34 2.72 27.65
N PHE A 473 29.15 2.74 28.24
CA PHE A 473 28.13 1.71 28.03
C PHE A 473 27.76 1.57 26.55
N LEU A 474 27.55 2.69 25.83
CA LEU A 474 27.24 2.66 24.40
C LEU A 474 28.36 2.03 23.55
N TYR A 475 29.64 2.30 23.86
CA TYR A 475 30.76 1.60 23.23
C TYR A 475 30.75 0.10 23.54
N GLU A 476 30.47 -0.26 24.79
CA GLU A 476 30.43 -1.66 25.21
C GLU A 476 29.36 -2.47 24.46
N MET A 477 28.24 -1.82 24.13
CA MET A 477 27.13 -2.41 23.36
C MET A 477 27.35 -2.38 21.84
N ASN A 478 28.49 -1.87 21.35
CA ASN A 478 28.77 -1.58 19.94
C ASN A 478 27.83 -0.53 19.31
N ALA A 479 27.19 0.35 20.10
CA ALA A 479 26.13 1.23 19.60
C ALA A 479 26.58 2.19 18.49
N PHE A 480 27.85 2.61 18.49
CA PHE A 480 28.44 3.50 17.48
C PHE A 480 29.07 2.77 16.28
N ALA A 481 29.13 1.43 16.31
CA ALA A 481 29.85 0.65 15.31
C ALA A 481 29.09 0.55 13.98
N ASP A 482 29.82 0.30 12.88
CA ASP A 482 29.25 0.13 11.55
C ASP A 482 28.25 -1.05 11.52
N PRO A 483 27.01 -0.84 11.03
CA PRO A 483 25.99 -1.89 10.93
C PRO A 483 26.30 -3.00 9.89
N GLU A 484 27.29 -2.85 9.02
CA GLU A 484 27.75 -3.90 8.11
C GLU A 484 28.72 -4.88 8.80
N GLU A 485 29.49 -4.40 9.77
CA GLU A 485 30.59 -5.14 10.40
C GLU A 485 30.25 -5.65 11.81
N ASN A 486 29.25 -5.05 12.46
CA ASN A 486 28.95 -5.30 13.87
C ASN A 486 27.46 -5.52 14.12
N ILE A 487 27.16 -6.10 15.28
CA ILE A 487 25.80 -6.25 15.80
C ILE A 487 25.68 -5.60 17.18
N LEU A 488 24.48 -5.17 17.53
CA LEU A 488 24.15 -4.68 18.87
C LEU A 488 24.37 -5.78 19.91
N ASN A 489 25.26 -5.56 20.88
CA ASN A 489 25.68 -6.60 21.81
C ASN A 489 24.73 -6.74 23.02
N LEU A 490 23.57 -7.36 22.79
CA LEU A 490 22.55 -7.55 23.84
C LEU A 490 22.93 -8.59 24.91
N ASN A 491 23.92 -9.46 24.66
CA ASN A 491 24.34 -10.51 25.60
C ASN A 491 24.97 -9.95 26.88
N LYS A 492 25.37 -8.68 26.86
CA LYS A 492 25.95 -7.97 28.00
C LYS A 492 24.90 -7.26 28.86
N LEU A 493 23.63 -7.25 28.42
CA LEU A 493 22.53 -6.80 29.26
C LEU A 493 22.23 -7.89 30.29
N ALA A 494 22.17 -7.53 31.58
CA ALA A 494 21.80 -8.47 32.62
C ALA A 494 20.45 -9.12 32.30
N ASP A 495 20.31 -10.43 32.53
CA ASP A 495 19.06 -11.17 32.31
C ASP A 495 17.89 -10.64 33.17
N SER A 496 18.19 -9.90 34.24
CA SER A 496 17.21 -9.23 35.10
C SER A 496 16.58 -7.97 34.49
N LEU A 497 17.11 -7.47 33.37
CA LEU A 497 16.50 -6.44 32.52
C LEU A 497 15.53 -7.08 31.54
#